data_AF-A0A1Z8NKV7-F1
#
_entry.id   AF-A0A1Z8NKV7-F1
#
_cell.length_a   1.000
_cell.length_b   1.000
_cell.length_c   1.000
_cell.angle_alpha   90.00
_cell.angle_beta   90.00
_cell.angle_gamma   90.00
#
_symmetry.space_group_name_H-M   'P 1'
#
loop_
_entity.id
_entity.type
_entity.pdbx_description
1 polymer ?
#
loop_
_entity_poly.entity_id
_entity_poly.type
_entity_poly.pdbx_seq_one_letter_code
_entity_poly.pdbx_strand_id
1 'polypeptide(L)'
;MADPSNLSAVLCDPERLAQALSQAKLSEKELHWLRSTVQLSYGTALRGAQAAGLGVDDAPEGESPGPWLASQWSSAVGGSCHKIADQLGWEKPSKGMWIDLLLTFERKRHYELSDLPLMDQETCFTWSVRPQWRQLLS
;
A
#
# COMPACT_ATOMS: atom_id res chain seq x y z
N MET A 1 -0.39 -4.23 -29.14
CA MET A 1 -0.19 -3.18 -28.11
C MET A 1 -0.82 -3.69 -26.83
N ALA A 2 -0.07 -3.75 -25.73
CA ALA A 2 -0.63 -4.16 -24.44
C ALA A 2 -1.59 -3.07 -23.96
N ASP A 3 -2.80 -3.45 -23.56
CA ASP A 3 -3.77 -2.54 -22.97
C ASP A 3 -3.21 -2.01 -21.65
N PRO A 4 -2.91 -0.70 -21.56
CA PRO A 4 -2.29 -0.12 -20.37
C PRO A 4 -3.22 -0.16 -19.15
N SER A 5 -4.54 -0.38 -19.33
CA SER A 5 -5.49 -0.55 -18.23
C SER A 5 -5.41 -1.93 -17.55
N ASN A 6 -4.76 -2.90 -18.20
CA ASN A 6 -4.61 -4.26 -17.68
C ASN A 6 -3.47 -4.33 -16.66
N LEU A 7 -3.81 -4.16 -15.38
CA LEU A 7 -2.89 -4.26 -14.24
C LEU A 7 -2.06 -5.56 -14.27
N SER A 8 -2.63 -6.69 -14.68
CA SER A 8 -1.90 -7.96 -14.77
C SER A 8 -0.79 -7.92 -15.82
N ALA A 9 -1.00 -7.25 -16.95
CA ALA A 9 0.03 -7.10 -17.98
C ALA A 9 1.16 -6.18 -17.50
N VAL A 10 0.83 -5.13 -16.75
CA VAL A 10 1.79 -4.20 -16.15
C VAL A 10 2.63 -4.89 -15.06
N LEU A 11 2.01 -5.72 -14.23
CA LEU A 11 2.68 -6.45 -13.15
C LEU A 11 3.51 -7.65 -13.62
N CYS A 12 3.41 -8.07 -14.88
CA CYS A 12 4.20 -9.18 -15.42
C CYS A 12 5.56 -8.76 -15.99
N ASP A 13 5.89 -7.46 -15.96
CA ASP A 13 7.14 -6.90 -16.48
C ASP A 13 7.94 -6.23 -15.35
N PRO A 14 8.89 -6.95 -14.72
CA PRO A 14 9.70 -6.43 -13.62
C PRO A 14 10.59 -5.24 -14.02
N GLU A 15 11.09 -5.21 -15.26
CA GLU A 15 11.96 -4.13 -15.73
C GLU A 15 11.16 -2.83 -15.88
N ARG A 16 9.97 -2.92 -16.48
CA ARG A 16 9.05 -1.78 -16.58
C ARG A 16 8.62 -1.28 -15.21
N LEU A 17 8.38 -2.18 -14.25
CA LEU A 17 8.02 -1.83 -12.89
C LEU A 17 9.17 -1.11 -12.16
N ALA A 18 10.39 -1.60 -12.30
CA ALA A 18 11.60 -0.97 -11.75
C ALA A 18 11.84 0.42 -12.36
N GLN A 19 11.68 0.54 -13.68
CA GLN A 19 11.80 1.81 -14.39
C GLN A 19 10.77 2.83 -13.90
N ALA A 20 9.50 2.42 -13.77
CA ALA A 20 8.44 3.28 -13.26
C ALA A 20 8.70 3.73 -11.81
N LEU A 21 9.16 2.82 -10.94
CA LEU A 21 9.56 3.16 -9.57
C LEU A 21 10.67 4.22 -9.56
N SER A 22 11.70 4.06 -10.39
CA SER A 22 12.79 5.03 -10.51
C SER A 22 12.33 6.38 -11.07
N GLN A 23 11.41 6.37 -12.03
CA GLN A 23 10.92 7.59 -12.69
C GLN A 23 9.87 8.34 -11.87
N ALA A 24 9.19 7.67 -10.95
CA ALA A 24 8.19 8.27 -10.07
C ALA A 24 8.77 9.33 -9.12
N LYS A 25 10.11 9.40 -8.98
CA LYS A 25 10.83 10.38 -8.15
C LYS A 25 10.23 10.49 -6.75
N LEU A 26 9.99 9.33 -6.14
CA LEU A 26 9.47 9.26 -4.78
C LEU A 26 10.48 9.86 -3.81
N SER A 27 9.98 10.59 -2.81
CA SER A 27 10.80 11.05 -1.69
C SER A 27 11.28 9.87 -0.83
N GLU A 28 12.35 10.07 -0.06
CA GLU A 28 12.82 9.05 0.89
C GLU A 28 11.72 8.64 1.88
N LYS A 29 10.85 9.57 2.29
CA LYS A 29 9.70 9.27 3.13
C LYS A 29 8.75 8.30 2.41
N GLU A 30 8.36 8.58 1.17
CA GLU A 30 7.49 7.70 0.39
C GLU A 30 8.10 6.31 0.18
N LEU A 31 9.40 6.25 -0.15
CA LEU A 31 10.13 4.99 -0.26
C LEU A 31 10.16 4.22 1.07
N HIS A 32 10.36 4.90 2.20
CA HIS A 32 10.31 4.28 3.52
C HIS A 32 8.95 3.65 3.81
N TRP A 33 7.85 4.34 3.50
CA TRP A 33 6.50 3.80 3.65
C TRP A 33 6.26 2.55 2.78
N LEU A 34 6.72 2.58 1.52
CA LEU A 34 6.63 1.43 0.63
C LEU A 34 7.47 0.25 1.13
N ARG A 35 8.74 0.47 1.49
CA ARG A 35 9.66 -0.55 2.01
C ARG A 35 9.12 -1.17 3.29
N SER A 36 8.66 -0.36 4.24
CA SER A 36 8.07 -0.84 5.50
C SER A 36 6.85 -1.72 5.25
N THR A 37 5.99 -1.33 4.30
CA THR A 37 4.83 -2.13 3.89
C THR A 37 5.26 -3.45 3.22
N VAL A 38 6.26 -3.41 2.34
CA VAL A 38 6.79 -4.59 1.64
C VAL A 38 7.44 -5.58 2.61
N GLN A 39 8.23 -5.08 3.56
CA GLN A 39 8.86 -5.89 4.61
C GLN A 39 7.83 -6.62 5.46
N LEU A 40 6.70 -5.98 5.78
CA LEU A 40 5.61 -6.61 6.52
C LEU A 40 4.99 -7.81 5.75
N SER A 41 5.08 -7.83 4.41
CA SER A 41 4.61 -8.87 3.49
C SER A 41 3.11 -9.15 3.47
N TYR A 42 2.41 -9.05 4.61
CA TYR A 42 0.96 -9.15 4.76
C TYR A 42 0.53 -8.38 6.02
N GLY A 43 -0.62 -7.72 6.01
CA GLY A 43 -1.01 -6.90 7.14
C GLY A 43 -2.35 -6.21 7.00
N THR A 44 -2.54 -5.23 7.87
CA THR A 44 -3.66 -4.30 7.86
C THR A 44 -3.13 -2.87 7.69
N ALA A 45 -3.99 -1.92 7.37
CA ALA A 45 -3.57 -0.52 7.23
C ALA A 45 -2.92 0.03 8.52
N LEU A 46 -3.47 -0.33 9.69
CA LEU A 46 -2.91 0.05 10.99
C LEU A 46 -1.51 -0.53 11.19
N ARG A 47 -1.33 -1.84 10.95
CA ARG A 47 -0.01 -2.48 11.07
C ARG A 47 1.01 -1.95 10.08
N GLY A 48 0.56 -1.56 8.88
CA GLY A 48 1.39 -0.87 7.90
C GLY A 48 1.88 0.50 8.40
N ALA A 49 1.02 1.28 9.08
CA ALA A 49 1.42 2.54 9.72
C ALA A 49 2.45 2.32 10.83
N GLN A 50 2.23 1.30 11.66
CA GLN A 50 3.16 0.94 12.73
C GLN A 50 4.51 0.47 12.18
N ALA A 51 4.51 -0.33 11.12
CA ALA A 51 5.74 -0.75 10.45
C ALA A 51 6.53 0.44 9.90
N ALA A 52 5.86 1.50 9.45
CA ALA A 52 6.49 2.75 9.02
C ALA A 52 6.95 3.66 10.18
N GLY A 53 6.70 3.27 11.43
CA GLY A 53 7.18 3.94 12.64
C GLY A 53 6.16 4.82 13.35
N LEU A 54 4.87 4.79 12.96
CA LEU A 54 3.84 5.54 13.69
C LEU A 54 3.29 4.74 14.89
N GLY A 55 3.21 5.39 16.04
CA GLY A 55 2.57 4.93 17.26
C GLY A 55 1.17 5.50 17.46
N VAL A 56 0.45 4.96 18.43
CA VAL A 56 -0.88 5.46 18.81
C VAL A 56 -0.85 6.89 19.35
N ASP A 57 0.27 7.27 19.98
CA ASP A 57 0.47 8.59 20.57
C ASP A 57 0.78 9.67 19.52
N ASP A 58 1.03 9.28 18.26
CA ASP A 58 1.19 10.23 17.15
C ASP A 58 -0.16 10.78 16.64
N ALA A 59 -1.27 10.14 17.04
CA ALA A 59 -2.60 10.59 16.65
C ALA A 59 -2.91 11.96 17.29
N PRO A 60 -3.37 12.95 16.52
CA PRO A 60 -3.77 14.25 17.04
C PRO A 60 -4.88 14.14 18.10
N GLU A 61 -4.94 15.13 18.98
CA GLU A 61 -6.02 15.22 19.96
C GLU A 61 -7.40 15.27 19.26
N GLY A 62 -8.33 14.44 19.71
CA GLY A 62 -9.67 14.32 19.13
C GLY A 62 -9.79 13.29 18.00
N GLU A 63 -8.69 12.75 17.49
CA GLU A 63 -8.70 11.66 16.51
C GLU A 63 -8.70 10.29 17.19
N SER A 64 -9.37 9.31 16.57
CA SER A 64 -9.27 7.91 17.00
C SER A 64 -7.98 7.30 16.45
N PRO A 65 -7.05 6.78 17.29
CA PRO A 65 -5.71 6.40 16.83
C PRO A 65 -5.70 5.35 15.71
N GLY A 66 -6.53 4.32 15.82
CA GLY A 66 -6.57 3.25 14.81
C GLY A 66 -6.97 3.72 13.42
N PRO A 67 -8.15 4.35 13.25
CA PRO A 67 -8.57 4.97 11.99
C PRO A 67 -7.58 6.01 11.47
N TRP A 68 -7.01 6.84 12.35
CA TRP A 68 -6.03 7.84 11.96
C TRP A 68 -4.77 7.19 11.39
N LEU A 69 -4.17 6.22 12.08
CA LEU A 69 -3.01 5.46 11.60
C LEU A 69 -3.29 4.79 10.25
N ALA A 70 -4.43 4.10 10.14
CA ALA A 70 -4.85 3.46 8.89
C ALA A 70 -5.00 4.46 7.73
N SER A 71 -5.48 5.67 8.01
CA SER A 71 -5.58 6.74 7.01
C SER A 71 -4.22 7.26 6.56
N GLN A 72 -3.25 7.41 7.48
CA GLN A 72 -1.89 7.84 7.15
C GLN A 72 -1.23 6.84 6.22
N TRP A 73 -1.32 5.55 6.54
CA TRP A 73 -0.80 4.49 5.68
C TRP A 73 -1.47 4.48 4.30
N SER A 74 -2.81 4.57 4.26
CA SER A 74 -3.57 4.56 3.01
C SER A 74 -3.18 5.74 2.12
N SER A 75 -3.00 6.92 2.70
CA SER A 75 -2.59 8.12 1.99
C SER A 75 -1.16 8.02 1.46
N ALA A 76 -0.20 7.59 2.30
CA ALA A 76 1.20 7.50 1.94
C ALA A 76 1.46 6.42 0.87
N VAL A 77 0.95 5.21 1.08
CA VAL A 77 1.11 4.10 0.13
C VAL A 77 0.30 4.35 -1.13
N GLY A 78 -0.94 4.83 -1.00
CA GLY A 78 -1.80 5.14 -2.13
C GLY A 78 -1.24 6.25 -3.01
N GLY A 79 -0.76 7.34 -2.41
CA GLY A 79 -0.11 8.43 -3.14
C GLY A 79 1.17 7.99 -3.86
N SER A 80 1.97 7.15 -3.22
CA SER A 80 3.18 6.59 -3.84
C SER A 80 2.85 5.68 -5.02
N CYS A 81 1.87 4.78 -4.86
CA CYS A 81 1.42 3.88 -5.92
C CYS A 81 0.80 4.65 -7.09
N HIS A 82 0.10 5.75 -6.84
CA HIS A 82 -0.43 6.62 -7.88
C HIS A 82 0.69 7.19 -8.76
N LYS A 83 1.74 7.76 -8.16
CA LYS A 83 2.89 8.30 -8.91
C LYS A 83 3.57 7.24 -9.77
N ILE A 84 3.69 6.01 -9.26
CA ILE A 84 4.22 4.88 -10.03
C ILE A 84 3.27 4.52 -11.17
N ALA A 85 1.97 4.44 -10.90
CA ALA A 85 0.95 4.13 -11.89
C ALA A 85 0.96 5.14 -13.05
N ASP A 86 1.15 6.43 -12.76
CA ASP A 86 1.29 7.47 -13.78
C ASP A 86 2.48 7.18 -14.72
N GLN A 87 3.62 6.75 -14.20
CA GLN A 87 4.78 6.37 -15.03
C GLN A 87 4.52 5.10 -15.84
N LEU A 88 3.69 4.21 -15.33
CA LEU A 88 3.26 3.01 -16.05
C LEU A 88 2.23 3.33 -17.14
N GLY A 89 1.68 4.55 -17.17
CA GLY A 89 0.54 4.92 -18.00
C GLY A 89 -0.72 4.13 -17.61
N TRP A 90 -0.80 3.65 -16.38
CA TRP A 90 -1.93 2.85 -15.91
C TRP A 90 -3.09 3.76 -15.50
N GLU A 91 -4.14 3.77 -16.33
CA GLU A 91 -5.36 4.50 -16.03
C GLU A 91 -6.37 3.59 -15.34
N LYS A 92 -6.81 4.00 -14.14
CA LYS A 92 -7.81 3.27 -13.37
C LYS A 92 -9.22 3.80 -13.69
N PRO A 93 -10.25 2.94 -13.81
CA PRO A 93 -11.63 3.39 -14.04
C PRO A 93 -12.22 4.24 -12.91
N SER A 94 -11.65 4.17 -11.70
CA SER A 94 -12.04 5.01 -10.56
C SER A 94 -10.80 5.44 -9.77
N LYS A 95 -10.88 6.59 -9.10
CA LYS A 95 -9.83 7.10 -8.19
C LYS A 95 -9.61 6.23 -6.94
N GLY A 96 -10.30 5.09 -6.83
CA GLY A 96 -10.23 4.19 -5.68
C GLY A 96 -8.89 3.45 -5.59
N MET A 97 -8.16 3.72 -4.49
CA MET A 97 -6.96 3.05 -3.97
C MET A 97 -5.99 2.46 -5.00
N TRP A 98 -5.09 3.29 -5.51
CA TRP A 98 -3.88 2.89 -6.25
C TRP A 98 -2.99 1.88 -5.52
N ILE A 99 -3.23 1.68 -4.23
CA ILE A 99 -2.56 0.71 -3.34
C ILE A 99 -2.61 -0.72 -3.91
N ASP A 100 -3.62 -1.07 -4.69
CA ASP A 100 -3.72 -2.37 -5.34
C ASP A 100 -2.65 -2.65 -6.40
N LEU A 101 -1.92 -1.62 -6.86
CA LEU A 101 -0.68 -1.79 -7.61
C LEU A 101 0.34 -2.58 -6.80
N LEU A 102 0.44 -2.29 -5.51
CA LEU A 102 1.38 -2.89 -4.56
C LEU A 102 0.80 -4.17 -3.92
N LEU A 103 -0.49 -4.15 -3.61
CA LEU A 103 -1.12 -5.12 -2.72
C LEU A 103 -2.24 -5.92 -3.40
N THR A 104 -2.52 -7.09 -2.84
CA THR A 104 -3.76 -7.82 -3.07
C THR A 104 -4.58 -7.79 -1.80
N PHE A 105 -5.82 -7.27 -1.88
CA PHE A 105 -6.74 -7.29 -0.75
C PHE A 105 -7.35 -8.69 -0.61
N GLU A 106 -7.28 -9.23 0.59
CA GLU A 106 -7.74 -10.56 0.91
C GLU A 106 -8.99 -10.48 1.80
N ARG A 107 -9.91 -11.42 1.63
CA ARG A 107 -11.06 -11.51 2.53
C ARG A 107 -10.56 -11.93 3.92
N LYS A 108 -10.93 -11.17 4.95
CA LYS A 108 -10.53 -11.26 6.38
C LYS A 108 -10.24 -12.64 6.97
N ARG A 109 -10.86 -13.70 6.47
CA ARG A 109 -10.86 -15.03 7.11
C ARG A 109 -9.53 -15.77 7.01
N HIS A 110 -8.57 -15.33 6.21
CA HIS A 110 -7.40 -16.17 5.93
C HIS A 110 -6.22 -15.98 6.91
N TYR A 111 -6.12 -14.86 7.63
CA TYR A 111 -4.93 -14.54 8.43
C TYR A 111 -5.18 -14.16 9.89
N GLU A 112 -6.44 -14.19 10.35
CA GLU A 112 -6.84 -13.94 11.75
C GLU A 112 -6.21 -12.67 12.38
N LEU A 113 -5.91 -11.65 11.57
CA LEU A 113 -5.36 -10.40 12.08
C LEU A 113 -6.47 -9.61 12.78
N SER A 114 -6.29 -9.39 14.08
CA SER A 114 -7.13 -8.51 14.89
C SER A 114 -6.36 -7.26 15.26
N ASP A 115 -6.98 -6.11 15.02
CA ASP A 115 -6.49 -4.79 15.45
C ASP A 115 -7.39 -4.21 16.56
N LEU A 116 -8.20 -5.06 17.20
CA LEU A 116 -8.94 -4.66 18.39
C LEU A 116 -7.98 -4.32 19.54
N PRO A 117 -8.30 -3.32 20.37
CA PRO A 117 -9.52 -2.51 20.35
C PRO A 117 -9.43 -1.27 19.43
N LEU A 118 -8.33 -1.06 18.71
CA LEU A 118 -8.06 0.17 17.95
C LEU A 118 -8.87 0.30 16.66
N MET A 119 -9.24 -0.82 16.04
CA MET A 119 -10.09 -0.84 14.84
C MET A 119 -11.17 -1.90 14.92
N ASP A 120 -12.35 -1.54 14.42
CA ASP A 120 -13.44 -2.47 14.26
C ASP A 120 -13.10 -3.56 13.23
N GLN A 121 -13.36 -4.81 13.61
CA GLN A 121 -13.20 -5.96 12.75
C GLN A 121 -14.10 -5.94 11.53
N GLU A 122 -15.15 -5.12 11.44
CA GLU A 122 -15.95 -4.98 10.20
C GLU A 122 -15.32 -4.04 9.16
N THR A 123 -14.41 -3.15 9.57
CA THR A 123 -13.79 -2.16 8.68
C THR A 123 -12.33 -2.48 8.32
N CYS A 124 -11.68 -3.38 9.06
CA CYS A 124 -10.26 -3.70 8.85
C CYS A 124 -10.00 -4.67 7.68
N PHE A 125 -9.52 -4.19 6.54
CA PHE A 125 -9.14 -5.08 5.43
C PHE A 125 -7.73 -5.66 5.62
N THR A 126 -7.57 -6.96 5.35
CA THR A 126 -6.26 -7.61 5.25
C THR A 126 -5.73 -7.55 3.83
N TRP A 127 -4.42 -7.44 3.69
CA TRP A 127 -3.74 -7.40 2.41
C TRP A 127 -2.46 -8.24 2.42
N SER A 128 -2.02 -8.66 1.23
CA SER A 128 -0.71 -9.26 0.99
C SER A 128 0.05 -8.49 -0.09
N VAL A 129 1.37 -8.37 0.07
CA VAL A 129 2.27 -7.71 -0.89
C VAL A 129 2.43 -8.60 -2.10
N ARG A 130 2.20 -8.04 -3.30
CA ARG A 130 2.40 -8.78 -4.54
C ARG A 130 3.89 -9.14 -4.72
N PRO A 131 4.23 -10.37 -5.17
CA PRO A 131 5.60 -10.86 -5.19
C PRO A 131 6.61 -9.98 -5.94
N GLN A 132 6.16 -9.29 -6.99
CA GLN A 132 7.01 -8.42 -7.82
C GLN A 132 7.65 -7.30 -7.02
N TRP A 133 6.92 -6.75 -6.05
CA TRP A 133 7.40 -5.64 -5.23
C TRP A 133 8.38 -6.07 -4.16
N ARG A 134 8.33 -7.34 -3.72
CA ARG A 134 9.29 -7.87 -2.74
C ARG A 134 10.71 -7.82 -3.26
N GLN A 135 10.94 -8.00 -4.56
CA GLN A 135 12.28 -7.94 -5.14
C GLN A 135 12.77 -6.51 -5.37
N LEU A 136 11.84 -5.57 -5.60
CA LEU A 136 12.17 -4.18 -5.94
C LEU A 136 12.35 -3.29 -4.70
N LEU A 137 11.74 -3.67 -3.58
CA LEU A 137 11.64 -2.84 -2.37
C LEU A 137 12.10 -3.58 -1.10
N SER A 138 12.68 -4.79 -1.22
CA SER A 138 13.39 -5.47 -0.11
C SER A 138 14.67 -4.76 0.27
#